data_AF-U6D4X2-F1
#
_entry.id   AF-U6D4X2-F1
#
_cell.length_a   1.000
_cell.length_b   1.000
_cell.length_c   1.000
_cell.angle_alpha   90.00
_cell.angle_beta   90.00
_cell.angle_gamma   90.00
#
_symmetry.space_group_name_H-M   'P 1'
#
loop_
_entity.id
_entity.type
_entity.pdbx_description
1 polymer ?
#
loop_
_entity_poly.entity_id
_entity_poly.type
_entity_poly.pdbx_seq_one_letter_code
_entity_poly.pdbx_strand_id
1 'polypeptide(L)'
;ALVAAWLLLSAAAYAQREQDFYDFKAVNIRGKLVSLEKYRGSVSLVVNVASECGFTDQHYRALQQLQRDLGPHHFNVLAFPCNQF
;
A
#
# COMPACT_ATOMS: atom_id res chain seq x y z
N ALA A 1 -43.03 3.03 -11.74
CA ALA A 1 -42.04 3.83 -12.49
C ALA A 1 -41.12 4.64 -11.56
N LEU A 2 -41.66 5.53 -10.72
CA LEU A 2 -40.85 6.40 -9.83
C LEU A 2 -40.04 5.64 -8.77
N VAL A 3 -40.59 4.56 -8.19
CA VAL A 3 -39.86 3.72 -7.22
C VAL A 3 -38.68 2.99 -7.86
N ALA A 4 -38.85 2.51 -9.10
CA ALA A 4 -37.76 1.89 -9.86
C ALA A 4 -36.68 2.91 -10.22
N ALA A 5 -37.05 4.14 -10.58
CA ALA A 5 -36.10 5.22 -10.84
C ALA A 5 -35.31 5.63 -9.56
N TRP A 6 -35.98 5.68 -8.41
CA TRP A 6 -35.33 5.93 -7.11
C TRP A 6 -34.38 4.81 -6.68
N LEU A 7 -34.76 3.55 -6.89
CA LEU A 7 -33.92 2.38 -6.61
C LEU A 7 -32.70 2.29 -7.55
N LEU A 8 -32.84 2.72 -8.80
CA LEU A 8 -31.72 2.79 -9.75
C LEU A 8 -30.77 3.96 -9.44
N LEU A 9 -31.28 5.10 -8.98
CA LEU A 9 -30.48 6.24 -8.54
C LEU A 9 -29.70 5.95 -7.25
N SER A 10 -30.29 5.22 -6.30
CA SER A 10 -29.60 4.80 -5.09
C SER A 10 -28.50 3.78 -5.39
N ALA A 11 -28.76 2.78 -6.25
CA ALA A 11 -27.75 1.79 -6.63
C ALA A 11 -26.50 2.42 -7.29
N ALA A 12 -26.66 3.44 -8.13
CA ALA A 12 -25.53 4.15 -8.75
C ALA A 12 -24.71 4.98 -7.74
N ALA A 13 -25.35 5.57 -6.74
CA ALA A 13 -24.68 6.31 -5.67
C ALA A 13 -24.02 5.39 -4.61
N TYR A 14 -24.50 4.16 -4.49
CA TYR A 14 -23.93 3.12 -3.62
C TYR A 14 -22.83 2.29 -4.29
N ALA A 15 -22.43 2.62 -5.53
CA ALA A 15 -21.19 2.12 -6.11
C ALA A 15 -20.06 2.49 -5.15
N GLN A 16 -19.60 1.51 -4.37
CA GLN A 16 -18.51 1.68 -3.42
C GLN A 16 -17.35 2.30 -4.18
N ARG A 17 -16.95 3.52 -3.80
CA ARG A 17 -15.65 4.08 -4.18
C ARG A 17 -14.62 3.12 -3.60
N GLU A 18 -14.14 2.22 -4.45
CA GLU A 18 -13.07 1.32 -4.09
C GLU A 18 -11.88 2.19 -3.69
N GLN A 19 -11.47 2.06 -2.43
CA GLN A 19 -10.48 2.95 -1.85
C GLN A 19 -9.11 2.52 -2.38
N ASP A 20 -8.45 3.41 -3.12
CA ASP A 20 -7.18 3.10 -3.76
C ASP A 20 -6.09 2.98 -2.68
N PHE A 21 -5.13 2.08 -2.87
CA PHE A 21 -3.94 1.97 -2.03
C PHE A 21 -3.25 3.35 -1.82
N TYR A 22 -3.26 4.20 -2.83
CA TYR A 22 -2.61 5.50 -2.78
C TYR A 22 -3.38 6.56 -1.96
N ASP A 23 -4.65 6.31 -1.63
CA ASP A 23 -5.46 7.21 -0.79
C ASP A 23 -5.05 7.13 0.69
N PHE A 24 -4.35 6.08 1.09
CA PHE A 24 -3.92 5.88 2.47
C PHE A 24 -2.77 6.82 2.86
N LYS A 25 -2.66 7.02 4.17
CA LYS A 25 -1.54 7.70 4.82
C LYS A 25 -0.95 6.78 5.89
N ALA A 26 0.36 6.81 6.05
CA ALA A 26 1.06 6.02 7.06
C ALA A 26 2.10 6.86 7.80
N VAL A 27 2.31 6.55 9.08
CA VAL A 27 3.38 7.15 9.87
C VAL A 27 4.68 6.43 9.54
N ASN A 28 5.70 7.16 9.08
CA ASN A 28 7.00 6.57 8.77
C ASN A 28 7.83 6.34 10.05
N ILE A 29 8.99 5.68 9.90
CA ILE A 29 9.90 5.36 11.03
C ILE A 29 10.41 6.58 11.81
N ARG A 30 10.28 7.80 11.26
CA ARG A 30 10.63 9.07 11.92
C ARG A 30 9.43 9.74 12.59
N GLY A 31 8.28 9.08 12.68
CA GLY A 31 7.06 9.61 13.28
C GLY A 31 6.27 10.60 12.40
N LYS A 32 6.64 10.78 11.12
CA LYS A 32 5.96 11.71 10.21
C LYS A 32 4.85 11.00 9.45
N LEU A 33 3.66 11.61 9.39
CA LEU A 33 2.58 11.16 8.51
C LEU A 33 2.94 11.41 7.04
N VAL A 34 2.91 10.35 6.23
CA VAL A 34 3.26 10.35 4.80
C VAL A 34 2.05 9.86 4.00
N SER A 35 1.65 10.61 2.98
CA SER A 35 0.64 10.16 2.01
C SER A 35 1.24 9.12 1.08
N LEU A 36 0.56 8.00 0.86
CA LEU A 36 1.03 6.98 -0.08
C LEU A 36 0.89 7.42 -1.54
N GLU A 37 0.08 8.44 -1.81
CA GLU A 37 -0.03 9.08 -3.13
C GLU A 37 1.31 9.44 -3.77
N LYS A 38 2.35 9.78 -2.99
CA LYS A 38 3.69 10.06 -3.55
C LYS A 38 4.31 8.90 -4.34
N TYR A 39 3.77 7.68 -4.20
CA TYR A 39 4.23 6.48 -4.87
C TYR A 39 3.36 6.11 -6.09
N ARG A 40 2.31 6.88 -6.38
CA ARG A 40 1.47 6.67 -7.58
C ARG A 40 2.33 6.76 -8.84
N GLY A 41 2.04 5.88 -9.80
CA GLY A 41 2.81 5.77 -11.05
C GLY A 41 4.10 4.98 -10.91
N SER A 42 4.41 4.45 -9.72
CA SER A 42 5.49 3.49 -9.49
C SER A 42 4.93 2.14 -9.08
N VAL A 43 5.63 1.05 -9.40
CA VAL A 43 5.33 -0.26 -8.84
C VAL A 43 5.78 -0.28 -7.37
N SER A 44 4.88 -0.63 -6.45
CA SER A 44 5.18 -0.67 -5.01
C SER A 44 5.06 -2.09 -4.46
N LEU A 45 6.16 -2.60 -3.89
CA LEU A 45 6.17 -3.85 -3.14
C LEU A 45 5.97 -3.54 -1.66
N VAL A 46 4.77 -3.82 -1.15
CA VAL A 46 4.40 -3.61 0.26
C VAL A 46 4.66 -4.89 1.06
N VAL A 47 5.42 -4.79 2.15
CA VAL A 47 5.87 -5.98 2.92
C VAL A 47 5.75 -5.72 4.42
N ASN A 48 5.12 -6.64 5.13
CA ASN A 48 5.21 -6.69 6.58
C ASN A 48 6.56 -7.30 7.00
N VAL A 49 7.33 -6.60 7.82
CA VAL A 49 8.69 -7.01 8.23
C VAL A 49 8.80 -7.26 9.73
N ALA A 50 9.78 -8.07 10.10
CA ALA A 50 10.12 -8.40 11.48
C ALA A 50 11.64 -8.38 11.67
N SER A 51 12.11 -7.97 12.84
CA SER A 51 13.55 -7.92 13.14
C SER A 51 14.08 -9.21 13.77
N GLU A 52 13.20 -10.03 14.36
CA GLU A 52 13.57 -11.24 15.12
C GLU A 52 12.87 -12.48 14.54
N CYS A 53 13.03 -12.71 13.24
CA CYS A 53 12.51 -13.88 12.55
C CYS A 53 13.67 -14.68 11.92
N GLY A 54 13.55 -16.00 11.84
CA GLY A 54 14.56 -16.87 11.18
C GLY A 54 14.82 -16.52 9.71
N PHE A 55 13.93 -15.76 9.07
CA PHE A 55 14.06 -15.32 7.69
C PHE A 55 14.44 -13.84 7.54
N THR A 56 14.59 -13.09 8.64
CA THR A 56 14.83 -11.63 8.64
C THR A 56 16.01 -11.27 7.74
N ASP A 57 17.18 -11.88 7.94
CA ASP A 57 18.39 -11.53 7.19
C ASP A 57 18.25 -11.76 5.68
N GLN A 58 17.65 -12.89 5.29
CA GLN A 58 17.44 -13.22 3.88
C GLN A 58 16.43 -12.25 3.23
N HIS A 59 15.32 -11.97 3.93
CA HIS A 59 14.29 -11.07 3.44
C HIS A 59 14.83 -9.66 3.24
N TYR A 60 15.53 -9.10 4.24
CA TYR A 60 16.10 -7.75 4.12
C TYR A 60 17.16 -7.65 3.02
N ARG A 61 18.00 -8.67 2.81
CA ARG A 61 18.97 -8.67 1.71
C ARG A 61 18.29 -8.66 0.35
N ALA A 62 17.26 -9.50 0.17
CA ALA A 62 16.50 -9.57 -1.07
C ALA A 62 15.75 -8.27 -1.37
N LEU A 63 15.06 -7.70 -0.37
CA LEU A 63 14.34 -6.43 -0.50
C LEU A 63 15.28 -5.27 -0.86
N GLN A 64 16.45 -5.19 -0.22
CA GLN A 64 17.47 -4.21 -0.56
C GLN A 64 18.01 -4.39 -1.98
N GLN A 65 18.20 -5.64 -2.43
CA GLN A 65 18.65 -5.93 -3.79
C GLN A 65 17.61 -5.45 -4.82
N LEU A 66 16.33 -5.80 -4.62
CA LEU A 66 15.24 -5.33 -5.48
C LEU A 66 15.17 -3.81 -5.54
N GLN A 67 15.29 -3.12 -4.40
CA GLN A 67 15.27 -1.65 -4.38
C GLN A 67 16.46 -1.04 -5.12
N ARG A 68 17.66 -1.64 -5.03
CA ARG A 68 18.85 -1.19 -5.78
C ARG A 68 18.66 -1.38 -7.28
N ASP A 69 18.19 -2.55 -7.69
CA ASP A 69 18.12 -2.92 -9.10
C ASP A 69 16.95 -2.25 -9.82
N LEU A 70 15.79 -2.16 -9.16
CA LEU A 70 14.56 -1.68 -9.78
C LEU A 70 14.20 -0.24 -9.39
N GLY A 71 14.77 0.31 -8.32
CA GLY A 71 14.49 1.67 -7.85
C GLY A 71 14.60 2.76 -8.93
N PRO A 72 15.66 2.76 -9.76
CA PRO A 72 15.78 3.68 -10.91
C PRO A 72 14.68 3.53 -11.97
N HIS A 73 13.94 2.42 -11.96
CA HIS A 73 12.89 2.06 -12.92
C HIS A 73 11.48 2.22 -12.32
N HIS A 74 11.25 3.23 -11.48
CA HIS A 74 9.96 3.52 -10.85
C HIS A 74 9.43 2.35 -9.97
N PHE A 75 10.29 1.83 -9.10
CA PHE A 75 9.93 0.79 -8.13
C PHE A 75 10.26 1.21 -6.68
N ASN A 76 9.39 0.84 -5.74
CA ASN A 76 9.59 1.12 -4.32
C ASN A 76 9.29 -0.10 -3.44
N VAL A 77 10.15 -0.38 -2.47
CA VAL A 77 9.83 -1.26 -1.34
C VAL A 77 9.27 -0.42 -0.19
N LEU A 78 8.06 -0.77 0.26
CA LEU A 78 7.39 -0.15 1.40
C LEU A 78 7.31 -1.18 2.54
N ALA A 79 8.26 -1.11 3.47
CA ALA A 79 8.37 -2.05 4.60
C ALA A 79 7.64 -1.52 5.85
N PHE A 80 6.69 -2.32 6.36
CA PHE A 80 5.87 -2.01 7.53
C PHE A 80 6.18 -3.01 8.66
N PRO A 81 6.84 -2.59 9.75
CA PRO A 81 7.07 -3.48 10.89
C PRO A 81 5.75 -3.94 11.51
N CYS A 82 5.64 -5.23 11.81
CA CYS A 82 4.47 -5.80 12.48
C CYS A 82 4.91 -6.81 13.55
N ASN A 83 4.16 -6.90 14.65
CA ASN A 83 4.40 -7.84 15.76
C ASN A 83 3.26 -8.87 15.89
N GLN A 84 2.48 -9.06 14.83
CA GLN A 84 1.46 -10.10 14.73
C GLN A 84 2.09 -11.28 13.98
N PHE A 85 2.60 -12.24 14.76
CA PHE A 85 3.27 -13.44 14.26
C PHE A 85 2.42 -14.67 14.54
#